data_AF-A0AA37L271-F1
#
_entry.id   AF-A0AA37L271-F1
#
_cell.length_a   1.000
_cell.length_b   1.000
_cell.length_c   1.000
_cell.angle_alpha   90.00
_cell.angle_beta   90.00
_cell.angle_gamma   90.00
#
_symmetry.space_group_name_H-M   'P 1'
#
loop_
_entity.id
_entity.type
_entity.pdbx_description
1 polymer ?
#
loop_
_entity_poly.entity_id
_entity_poly.type
_entity_poly.pdbx_seq_one_letter_code
_entity_poly.pdbx_strand_id
1 'polypeptide(L)'
;MDDIVKQAIAKWPNVPDCYGWLGLDARGRWYMRDDATQAQGPFPQAKGSLLAHGKLIDFIQRNYEADAQGRWFFQNGPQRVYVELEITPMVWRIEPDFTLVAHTGRASTARECLLDEAGRLYLFDGTVLGLAHTLDMETAAQAVEAGQWDPQPVQAADLPVRYGYVLQPSVFRV
;
A
#
# COMPACT_ATOMS: atom_id res chain seq x y z
N MET A 1 6.78 10.27 9.17
CA MET A 1 8.19 10.51 8.81
C MET A 1 9.04 10.80 10.05
N ASP A 2 10.08 10.00 10.26
CA ASP A 2 11.04 10.12 11.36
C ASP A 2 11.88 11.41 11.26
N ASP A 3 12.31 11.99 12.39
CA ASP A 3 13.03 13.27 12.38
C ASP A 3 14.41 13.19 11.72
N ILE A 4 15.07 12.03 11.80
CA ILE A 4 16.34 11.79 11.09
C ILE A 4 16.19 11.92 9.57
N VAL A 5 15.02 11.54 9.04
CA VAL A 5 14.71 11.63 7.62
C VAL A 5 14.51 13.10 7.22
N LYS A 6 13.75 13.86 8.02
CA LYS A 6 13.57 15.31 7.81
C LYS A 6 14.90 16.08 7.80
N GLN A 7 15.81 15.74 8.71
CA GLN A 7 17.16 16.33 8.77
C GLN A 7 17.98 16.00 7.51
N ALA A 8 17.87 14.77 7.00
CA ALA A 8 18.59 14.35 5.80
C ALA A 8 18.10 15.09 4.55
N ILE A 9 16.78 15.32 4.42
CA ILE A 9 16.17 16.11 3.33
C ILE A 9 16.73 17.54 3.32
N ALA A 10 16.82 18.19 4.49
CA ALA A 10 17.35 19.55 4.60
C ALA A 10 18.83 19.64 4.19
N LYS A 11 19.61 18.58 4.41
CA LYS A 11 21.04 18.53 4.09
C LYS A 11 21.31 18.26 2.60
N TRP A 12 20.47 17.47 1.94
CA TRP A 12 20.65 17.05 0.54
C TRP A 12 19.32 17.07 -0.22
N PRO A 13 18.83 18.24 -0.66
CA PRO A 13 17.47 18.34 -1.21
C PRO A 13 17.31 17.72 -2.61
N ASN A 14 18.41 17.51 -3.35
CA ASN A 14 18.38 17.14 -4.78
C ASN A 14 18.88 15.70 -5.03
N VAL A 15 18.42 14.73 -4.25
CA VAL A 15 18.76 13.32 -4.49
C VAL A 15 17.73 12.71 -5.46
N PRO A 16 18.15 12.08 -6.57
CA PRO A 16 17.23 11.51 -7.53
C PRO A 16 16.32 10.46 -6.90
N ASP A 17 15.04 10.50 -7.26
CA ASP A 17 14.06 9.51 -6.84
C ASP A 17 14.40 8.11 -7.41
N CYS A 18 14.04 7.08 -6.65
CA CYS A 18 14.22 5.68 -7.00
C CYS A 18 12.86 5.06 -7.33
N TYR A 19 12.82 4.26 -8.40
CA TYR A 19 11.60 3.65 -8.93
C TYR A 19 11.80 2.16 -9.18
N GLY A 20 10.73 1.37 -9.06
CA GLY A 20 10.72 -0.05 -9.42
C GLY A 20 11.36 -1.01 -8.41
N TRP A 21 12.23 -0.51 -7.51
CA TRP A 21 13.02 -1.34 -6.58
C TRP A 21 12.24 -1.90 -5.39
N LEU A 22 11.09 -1.33 -5.03
CA LEU A 22 10.28 -1.73 -3.88
C LEU A 22 8.85 -2.04 -4.35
N GLY A 23 8.34 -3.21 -3.98
CA GLY A 23 6.96 -3.62 -4.26
C GLY A 23 6.18 -3.93 -2.99
N LEU A 24 4.87 -3.62 -2.99
CA LEU A 24 3.93 -3.95 -1.92
C LEU A 24 2.84 -4.89 -2.44
N ASP A 25 2.82 -6.11 -1.91
CA ASP A 25 1.90 -7.16 -2.35
C ASP A 25 0.50 -7.04 -1.71
N ALA A 26 -0.46 -7.80 -2.24
CA ALA A 26 -1.85 -7.83 -1.75
C ALA A 26 -2.02 -8.36 -0.31
N ARG A 27 -0.94 -8.78 0.35
CA ARG A 27 -0.90 -9.24 1.74
C ARG A 27 -0.16 -8.26 2.66
N GLY A 28 0.23 -7.10 2.15
CA GLY A 28 0.98 -6.10 2.92
C GLY A 28 2.47 -6.45 3.08
N ARG A 29 3.01 -7.32 2.23
CA ARG A 29 4.42 -7.74 2.28
C ARG A 29 5.26 -6.93 1.31
N TRP A 30 6.46 -6.59 1.77
CA TRP A 30 7.44 -5.81 1.00
C TRP A 30 8.36 -6.71 0.19
N TYR A 31 8.63 -6.33 -1.05
CA TYR A 31 9.51 -7.04 -1.96
C TYR A 31 10.60 -6.12 -2.52
N MET A 32 11.83 -6.61 -2.54
CA MET A 32 12.96 -5.98 -3.23
C MET A 32 13.04 -6.49 -4.66
N ARG A 33 13.18 -5.57 -5.61
CA ARG A 33 13.17 -5.85 -7.06
C ARG A 33 14.43 -5.28 -7.71
N ASP A 34 15.46 -6.10 -7.82
CA ASP A 34 16.70 -5.73 -8.51
C ASP A 34 16.51 -5.60 -10.04
N ASP A 35 17.54 -5.13 -10.74
CA ASP A 35 17.49 -4.93 -12.19
C ASP A 35 17.12 -6.22 -12.94
N ALA A 36 17.62 -7.38 -12.48
CA ALA A 36 17.30 -8.68 -13.06
C ALA A 36 15.82 -9.07 -12.87
N THR A 37 15.23 -8.74 -11.72
CA THR A 37 13.79 -8.91 -11.47
C THR A 37 12.98 -7.96 -12.35
N GLN A 38 13.38 -6.70 -12.44
CA GLN A 38 12.66 -5.70 -13.24
C GLN A 38 12.67 -6.06 -14.73
N ALA A 39 13.77 -6.63 -15.23
CA ALA A 39 13.87 -7.13 -16.61
C ALA A 39 12.92 -8.30 -16.91
N GLN A 40 12.44 -9.03 -15.90
CA GLN A 40 11.49 -10.14 -16.08
C GLN A 40 10.03 -9.67 -16.19
N GLY A 41 9.74 -8.41 -15.87
CA GLY A 41 8.41 -7.83 -16.02
C GLY A 41 7.99 -6.92 -14.86
N PRO A 42 6.79 -6.34 -14.95
CA PRO A 42 6.25 -5.45 -13.92
C PRO A 42 5.88 -6.21 -12.65
N PHE A 43 5.67 -5.49 -11.55
CA PHE A 43 5.00 -6.04 -10.37
C PHE A 43 3.49 -6.10 -10.64
N PRO A 44 2.75 -7.16 -10.24
CA PRO A 44 3.18 -8.32 -9.44
C PRO A 44 3.74 -9.52 -10.25
N GLN A 45 3.87 -9.42 -11.58
CA GLN A 45 4.33 -10.54 -12.42
C GLN A 45 5.75 -11.01 -12.02
N ALA A 46 6.69 -10.07 -11.84
CA ALA A 46 8.01 -10.33 -11.28
C ALA A 46 8.11 -9.68 -9.89
N LYS A 47 7.80 -10.47 -8.85
CA LYS A 47 7.74 -9.98 -7.46
C LYS A 47 9.11 -9.64 -6.87
N GLY A 48 10.16 -10.37 -7.24
CA GLY A 48 11.47 -10.23 -6.62
C GLY A 48 11.56 -10.96 -5.28
N SER A 49 12.45 -10.49 -4.40
CA SER A 49 12.73 -11.15 -3.12
C SER A 49 11.91 -10.56 -1.98
N LEU A 50 11.24 -11.41 -1.21
CA LEU A 50 10.51 -11.00 -0.01
C LEU A 50 11.48 -10.39 1.01
N LEU A 51 11.19 -9.19 1.47
CA LEU A 51 11.96 -8.54 2.51
C LEU A 51 11.60 -9.15 3.87
N ALA A 52 12.57 -9.74 4.56
CA ALA A 52 12.40 -10.39 5.86
C ALA A 52 13.01 -9.60 7.04
N HIS A 53 13.74 -8.51 6.76
CA HIS A 53 14.47 -7.77 7.79
C HIS A 53 13.56 -6.81 8.55
N GLY A 54 13.03 -7.27 9.70
CA GLY A 54 12.02 -6.56 10.51
C GLY A 54 12.32 -5.07 10.75
N LYS A 55 13.52 -4.73 11.22
CA LYS A 55 13.87 -3.30 11.48
C LYS A 55 13.80 -2.42 10.23
N LEU A 56 14.09 -2.99 9.05
CA LEU A 56 14.01 -2.25 7.79
C LEU A 56 12.54 -2.11 7.37
N ILE A 57 11.74 -3.16 7.54
CA ILE A 57 10.29 -3.11 7.30
C ILE A 57 9.65 -2.05 8.21
N ASP A 58 9.97 -2.03 9.51
CA ASP A 58 9.51 -1.00 10.44
C ASP A 58 9.89 0.41 10.00
N PHE A 59 11.13 0.57 9.50
CA PHE A 59 11.60 1.84 8.98
C PHE A 59 10.85 2.28 7.72
N ILE A 60 10.59 1.35 6.79
CA ILE A 60 9.77 1.59 5.60
C ILE A 60 8.39 2.09 6.01
N GLN A 61 7.71 1.35 6.88
CA GLN A 61 6.32 1.62 7.28
C GLN A 61 6.13 2.98 7.94
N ARG A 62 7.07 3.43 8.80
CA ARG A 62 6.98 4.76 9.45
C ARG A 62 7.24 5.94 8.51
N ASN A 63 7.84 5.66 7.36
CA ASN A 63 8.24 6.66 6.36
C ASN A 63 7.57 6.40 5.00
N TYR A 64 6.45 5.68 5.00
CA TYR A 64 5.67 5.34 3.82
C TYR A 64 4.47 6.29 3.68
N GLU A 65 4.42 7.04 2.60
CA GLU A 65 3.38 8.06 2.34
C GLU A 65 3.15 8.28 0.85
N ALA A 66 2.11 9.03 0.50
CA ALA A 66 1.81 9.41 -0.88
C ALA A 66 2.32 10.81 -1.19
N ASP A 67 2.74 11.03 -2.44
CA ASP A 67 2.91 12.38 -2.96
C ASP A 67 1.57 12.98 -3.44
N ALA A 68 1.62 14.22 -3.91
CA ALA A 68 0.43 14.93 -4.41
C ALA A 68 -0.16 14.34 -5.71
N GLN A 69 0.52 13.38 -6.34
CA GLN A 69 0.04 12.66 -7.53
C GLN A 69 -0.52 11.27 -7.17
N GLY A 70 -0.57 10.91 -5.88
CA GLY A 70 -1.03 9.60 -5.44
C GLY A 70 0.01 8.49 -5.63
N ARG A 71 1.27 8.83 -5.92
CA ARG A 71 2.36 7.85 -5.99
C ARG A 71 2.87 7.62 -4.58
N TRP A 72 2.84 6.37 -4.15
CA TRP A 72 3.31 6.00 -2.82
C TRP A 72 4.79 5.74 -2.82
N PHE A 73 5.48 6.21 -1.78
CA PHE A 73 6.92 6.10 -1.63
C PHE A 73 7.32 5.86 -0.18
N PHE A 74 8.47 5.24 0.01
CA PHE A 74 9.20 5.21 1.26
C PHE A 74 10.30 6.27 1.23
N GLN A 75 10.31 7.16 2.23
CA GLN A 75 11.34 8.19 2.36
C GLN A 75 12.61 7.63 3.03
N ASN A 76 13.63 7.33 2.21
CA ASN A 76 14.92 6.82 2.64
C ASN A 76 15.95 7.95 2.74
N GLY A 77 15.97 8.65 3.88
CA GLY A 77 16.76 9.87 4.02
C GLY A 77 16.30 10.93 3.01
N PRO A 78 17.17 11.53 2.19
CA PRO A 78 16.75 12.52 1.19
C PRO A 78 16.08 11.91 -0.04
N GLN A 79 16.23 10.59 -0.27
CA GLN A 79 15.72 9.92 -1.47
C GLN A 79 14.30 9.39 -1.25
N ARG A 80 13.41 9.60 -2.22
CA ARG A 80 12.14 8.87 -2.29
C ARG A 80 12.33 7.57 -3.05
N VAL A 81 11.83 6.49 -2.49
CA VAL A 81 11.77 5.17 -3.15
C VAL A 81 10.30 4.88 -3.43
N TYR A 82 9.86 5.09 -4.66
CA TYR A 82 8.47 4.82 -5.05
C TYR A 82 8.18 3.33 -5.08
N VAL A 83 6.94 3.00 -4.69
CA VAL A 83 6.49 1.63 -4.45
C VAL A 83 5.58 1.18 -5.58
N GLU A 84 5.91 0.02 -6.17
CA GLU A 84 5.04 -0.69 -7.07
C GLU A 84 3.97 -1.44 -6.27
N LEU A 85 2.68 -1.17 -6.53
CA LEU A 85 1.57 -1.73 -5.77
C LEU A 85 0.93 -2.89 -6.53
N GLU A 86 0.59 -3.97 -5.83
CA GLU A 86 -0.20 -5.05 -6.44
C GLU A 86 -1.64 -4.61 -6.65
N ILE A 87 -2.26 -3.97 -5.64
CA ILE A 87 -3.70 -3.69 -5.61
C ILE A 87 -4.02 -2.30 -5.04
N THR A 88 -3.66 -2.05 -3.78
CA THR A 88 -3.94 -0.81 -3.06
C THR A 88 -2.74 -0.39 -2.23
N PRO A 89 -2.63 0.89 -1.85
CA PRO A 89 -1.52 1.36 -1.04
C PRO A 89 -1.53 0.84 0.40
N MET A 90 -2.70 0.42 0.89
CA MET A 90 -2.88 -0.19 2.20
C MET A 90 -3.44 -1.60 2.07
N VAL A 91 -3.08 -2.45 3.01
CA VAL A 91 -3.74 -3.73 3.28
C VAL A 91 -4.22 -3.68 4.73
N TRP A 92 -5.49 -3.96 4.94
CA TRP A 92 -6.15 -3.93 6.24
C TRP A 92 -6.20 -5.32 6.84
N ARG A 93 -5.69 -5.46 8.06
CA ARG A 93 -6.14 -6.48 9.00
C ARG A 93 -7.44 -6.00 9.65
N ILE A 94 -8.32 -6.93 9.98
CA ILE A 94 -9.61 -6.62 10.64
C ILE A 94 -9.61 -7.32 12.00
N GLU A 95 -9.68 -6.51 13.06
CA GLU A 95 -9.78 -7.00 14.43
C GLU A 95 -11.22 -7.50 14.73
N PRO A 96 -11.42 -8.32 15.79
CA PRO A 96 -12.74 -8.88 16.11
C PRO A 96 -13.84 -7.84 16.39
N ASP A 97 -13.47 -6.62 16.74
CA ASP A 97 -14.39 -5.49 16.93
C ASP A 97 -14.60 -4.65 15.65
N PHE A 98 -14.13 -5.16 14.52
CA PHE A 98 -14.14 -4.52 13.20
C PHE A 98 -13.24 -3.29 13.06
N THR A 99 -12.35 -3.04 14.03
CA THR A 99 -11.27 -2.06 13.88
C THR A 99 -10.35 -2.49 12.72
N LEU A 100 -9.98 -1.52 11.88
CA LEU A 100 -9.02 -1.75 10.81
C LEU A 100 -7.61 -1.47 11.31
N VAL A 101 -6.67 -2.36 10.99
CA VAL A 101 -5.24 -2.15 11.26
C VAL A 101 -4.47 -2.29 9.96
N ALA A 102 -3.87 -1.20 9.48
CA ALA A 102 -3.07 -1.25 8.26
C ALA A 102 -1.86 -2.16 8.47
N HIS A 103 -1.33 -2.72 7.39
CA HIS A 103 -0.04 -3.42 7.42
C HIS A 103 1.07 -2.57 8.06
N THR A 104 1.00 -1.24 7.96
CA THR A 104 1.91 -0.28 8.61
C THR A 104 1.67 -0.07 10.12
N GLY A 105 0.67 -0.73 10.72
CA GLY A 105 0.27 -0.62 12.12
C GLY A 105 -0.71 0.51 12.43
N ARG A 106 -1.13 1.31 11.43
CA ARG A 106 -2.10 2.39 11.65
C ARG A 106 -3.52 1.85 11.86
N ALA A 107 -4.11 2.14 13.01
CA ALA A 107 -5.51 1.83 13.30
C ALA A 107 -6.47 2.82 12.62
N SER A 108 -7.65 2.34 12.19
CA SER A 108 -8.70 3.15 11.57
C SER A 108 -10.07 2.45 11.62
N THR A 109 -11.09 3.09 11.06
CA THR A 109 -12.43 2.51 10.87
C THR A 109 -12.90 2.67 9.43
N ALA A 110 -13.69 1.71 8.95
CA ALA A 110 -14.24 1.79 7.60
C ALA A 110 -15.33 2.88 7.50
N ARG A 111 -15.30 3.65 6.42
CA ARG A 111 -16.36 4.58 6.00
C ARG A 111 -17.06 4.13 4.72
N GLU A 112 -16.32 3.49 3.82
CA GLU A 112 -16.90 2.81 2.67
C GLU A 112 -16.42 1.36 2.64
N CYS A 113 -17.30 0.48 2.21
CA CYS A 113 -17.04 -0.94 2.00
C CYS A 113 -17.37 -1.25 0.55
N LEU A 114 -16.42 -1.82 -0.19
CA LEU A 114 -16.56 -2.09 -1.62
C LEU A 114 -16.21 -3.55 -1.90
N LEU A 115 -16.91 -4.16 -2.85
CA LEU A 115 -16.62 -5.50 -3.34
C LEU A 115 -16.45 -5.46 -4.85
N ASP A 116 -15.31 -5.94 -5.35
CA ASP A 116 -15.06 -5.96 -6.79
C ASP A 116 -15.54 -7.25 -7.47
N GLU A 117 -15.40 -7.28 -8.79
CA GLU A 117 -15.79 -8.42 -9.64
C GLU A 117 -15.02 -9.73 -9.35
N ALA A 118 -13.91 -9.66 -8.61
CA ALA A 118 -13.11 -10.81 -8.19
C ALA A 118 -13.41 -11.24 -6.74
N GLY A 119 -14.38 -10.59 -6.07
CA GLY A 119 -14.72 -10.86 -4.67
C GLY A 119 -13.72 -10.30 -3.67
N ARG A 120 -12.86 -9.35 -4.07
CA ARG A 120 -11.96 -8.66 -3.14
C ARG A 120 -12.72 -7.55 -2.44
N LEU A 121 -12.58 -7.51 -1.11
CA LEU A 121 -13.19 -6.50 -0.28
C LEU A 121 -12.22 -5.35 -0.02
N TYR A 122 -12.66 -4.12 -0.24
CA TYR A 122 -11.90 -2.91 0.00
C TYR A 122 -12.59 -2.06 1.05
N LEU A 123 -11.79 -1.46 1.92
CA LEU A 123 -12.26 -0.58 2.98
C LEU A 123 -11.56 0.76 2.85
N PHE A 124 -12.36 1.82 2.76
CA PHE A 124 -11.88 3.20 2.73
C PHE A 124 -12.17 3.85 4.08
N ASP A 125 -11.15 4.44 4.70
CA ASP A 125 -11.31 5.06 6.02
C ASP A 125 -11.64 6.56 5.99
N GLY A 126 -11.88 7.10 4.80
CA GLY A 126 -12.01 8.54 4.57
C GLY A 126 -10.72 9.21 4.09
N THR A 127 -9.58 8.52 4.16
CA THR A 127 -8.28 9.06 3.73
C THR A 127 -7.58 8.15 2.71
N VAL A 128 -7.60 6.83 2.92
CA VAL A 128 -6.92 5.88 2.03
C VAL A 128 -7.72 4.60 1.85
N LEU A 129 -7.72 4.10 0.61
CA LEU A 129 -8.31 2.81 0.29
C LEU A 129 -7.31 1.70 0.62
N GLY A 130 -7.79 0.63 1.24
CA GLY A 130 -7.01 -0.58 1.41
C GLY A 130 -7.81 -1.84 1.16
N LEU A 131 -7.10 -2.87 0.73
CA LEU A 131 -7.62 -4.22 0.54
C LEU A 131 -7.74 -4.92 1.90
N ALA A 132 -8.88 -5.53 2.19
CA ALA A 132 -9.01 -6.42 3.33
C ALA A 132 -8.12 -7.66 3.12
N HIS A 133 -7.31 -7.99 4.12
CA HIS A 133 -6.43 -9.14 4.04
C HIS A 133 -7.26 -10.44 3.95
N THR A 134 -6.87 -11.35 3.06
CA THR A 134 -7.67 -12.55 2.74
C THR A 134 -7.95 -13.47 3.94
N LEU A 135 -7.07 -13.49 4.94
CA LEU A 135 -7.27 -14.23 6.20
C LEU A 135 -8.36 -13.65 7.10
N ASP A 136 -8.87 -12.44 6.84
CA ASP A 136 -9.85 -11.76 7.70
C ASP A 136 -11.22 -11.65 7.03
N MET A 137 -11.43 -12.39 5.93
CA MET A 137 -12.70 -12.40 5.21
C MET A 137 -13.86 -12.98 6.02
N GLU A 138 -13.57 -13.86 6.98
CA GLU A 138 -14.58 -14.35 7.94
C GLU A 138 -15.06 -13.22 8.86
N THR A 139 -14.12 -12.48 9.47
CA THR A 139 -14.45 -11.29 10.29
C THR A 139 -15.17 -10.23 9.47
N ALA A 140 -14.75 -10.02 8.22
CA ALA A 140 -15.42 -9.08 7.33
C ALA A 140 -16.87 -9.50 7.01
N ALA A 141 -17.12 -10.79 6.76
CA ALA A 141 -18.47 -11.31 6.55
C ALA A 141 -19.35 -11.09 7.79
N GLN A 142 -18.81 -11.31 8.99
CA GLN A 142 -19.52 -11.03 10.25
C GLN A 142 -19.92 -9.55 10.37
N ALA A 143 -19.05 -8.62 9.94
CA ALA A 143 -19.38 -7.20 9.93
C ALA A 143 -20.55 -6.88 8.97
N VAL A 144 -20.60 -7.55 7.82
CA VAL A 144 -21.71 -7.41 6.86
C VAL A 144 -23.01 -8.01 7.41
N GLU A 145 -22.96 -9.22 7.97
CA GLU A 145 -24.11 -9.88 8.60
C GLU A 145 -24.67 -9.09 9.78
N ALA A 146 -23.79 -8.43 10.55
CA ALA A 146 -24.17 -7.54 11.65
C ALA A 146 -24.69 -6.16 11.18
N GLY A 147 -24.75 -5.92 9.86
CA GLY A 147 -25.19 -4.64 9.28
C GLY A 147 -24.24 -3.47 9.53
N GLN A 148 -22.99 -3.73 9.94
CA GLN A 148 -21.97 -2.69 10.14
C GLN A 148 -21.44 -2.19 8.81
N TRP A 149 -21.26 -3.10 7.85
CA TRP A 149 -20.79 -2.78 6.50
C TRP A 149 -21.79 -3.25 5.44
N ASP A 150 -21.97 -2.42 4.41
CA ASP A 150 -22.80 -2.72 3.25
C ASP A 150 -21.93 -2.64 1.99
N PRO A 151 -21.34 -3.78 1.54
CA PRO A 151 -20.39 -3.78 0.43
C PRO A 151 -21.05 -3.34 -0.87
N GLN A 152 -20.59 -2.21 -1.41
CA GLN A 152 -21.06 -1.71 -2.70
C GLN A 152 -20.25 -2.33 -3.85
N PRO A 153 -20.89 -2.78 -4.94
CA PRO A 153 -20.17 -3.29 -6.09
C PRO A 153 -19.30 -2.20 -6.73
N VAL A 154 -18.08 -2.56 -7.13
CA VAL A 154 -17.15 -1.67 -7.82
C VAL A 154 -16.41 -2.43 -8.92
N GLN A 155 -15.82 -1.74 -9.88
CA GLN A 155 -14.82 -2.32 -10.78
C GLN A 155 -13.43 -2.04 -10.22
N ALA A 156 -12.58 -3.06 -10.10
CA ALA A 156 -11.24 -2.88 -9.56
C ALA A 156 -10.41 -1.85 -10.36
N ALA A 157 -10.64 -1.77 -11.67
CA ALA A 157 -9.97 -0.84 -12.58
C ALA A 157 -10.27 0.65 -12.27
N ASP A 158 -11.39 0.96 -11.63
CA ASP A 158 -11.79 2.34 -11.31
C ASP A 158 -11.16 2.85 -10.01
N LEU A 159 -10.69 1.94 -9.15
CA LEU A 159 -10.21 2.28 -7.80
C LEU A 159 -9.00 3.23 -7.80
N PRO A 160 -7.95 3.04 -8.63
CA PRO A 160 -6.81 3.95 -8.67
C PRO A 160 -7.21 5.41 -8.96
N VAL A 161 -8.14 5.61 -9.90
CA VAL A 161 -8.63 6.94 -10.28
C VAL A 161 -9.55 7.49 -9.19
N ARG A 162 -10.49 6.69 -8.68
CA ARG A 162 -11.47 7.11 -7.67
C ARG A 162 -10.83 7.50 -6.34
N TYR A 163 -9.78 6.79 -5.92
CA TYR A 163 -9.13 6.99 -4.62
C TYR A 163 -7.72 7.60 -4.73
N GLY A 164 -7.31 8.02 -5.93
CA GLY A 164 -6.11 8.82 -6.14
C GLY A 164 -4.81 8.10 -5.79
N TYR A 165 -4.59 6.91 -6.35
CA TYR A 165 -3.32 6.20 -6.20
C TYR A 165 -2.80 5.62 -7.52
N VAL A 166 -1.50 5.38 -7.59
CA VAL A 166 -0.81 4.85 -8.78
C VAL A 166 -0.24 3.48 -8.50
N LEU A 167 -0.62 2.48 -9.31
CA LEU A 167 -0.11 1.11 -9.18
C LEU A 167 1.37 0.98 -9.56
N GLN A 168 1.78 1.62 -10.65
CA GLN A 168 3.13 1.46 -11.20
C GLN A 168 3.82 2.83 -11.37
N PRO A 169 4.38 3.43 -10.31
CA PRO A 169 5.05 4.73 -10.41
C PRO A 169 6.24 4.75 -11.37
N SER A 170 6.90 3.60 -11.61
CA SER A 170 8.05 3.49 -12.52
C SER A 170 7.75 3.89 -13.97
N VAL A 171 6.49 3.86 -14.41
CA VAL A 171 6.11 4.34 -15.77
C VAL A 171 6.28 5.85 -15.93
N PHE A 172 6.43 6.59 -14.82
CA PHE A 172 6.65 8.04 -14.79
C PHE A 172 8.14 8.41 -14.60
N ARG A 173 9.06 7.45 -14.73
CA ARG A 173 10.49 7.73 -14.66
C ARG A 173 10.87 8.67 -15.80
N VAL A 174 11.29 9.89 -15.45
CA VAL A 174 11.87 10.88 -16.39
C VAL A 174 13.38 10.69 -16.47
#